data_AF-A0A1I2GMU6-F1
#
_entry.id   AF-A0A1I2GMU6-F1
#
_cell.length_a   1.000
_cell.length_b   1.000
_cell.length_c   1.000
_cell.angle_alpha   90.00
_cell.angle_beta   90.00
_cell.angle_gamma   90.00
#
_symmetry.space_group_name_H-M   'P 1'
#
loop_
_entity.id
_entity.type
_entity.pdbx_description
1 polymer ?
#
loop_
_entity_poly.entity_id
_entity_poly.type
_entity_poly.pdbx_seq_one_letter_code
_entity_poly.pdbx_strand_id
1 'polypeptide(L)'
;MMDTIDLLEAIGSDASLRHLPGDELAKQLEAQASEALKAAASTGDSAPLVVELGAQKSEPPQVTQAPGTEEEDLPEQLPTPLSPEEEE
;
A
#
# COMPACT_ATOMS: atom_id res chain seq x y z
N MET A 1 -9.91 -23.43 17.23
CA MET A 1 -10.15 -22.65 16.02
C MET A 1 -9.36 -21.38 16.21
N MET A 2 -8.35 -21.16 15.37
CA MET A 2 -7.54 -19.94 15.39
C MET A 2 -8.37 -18.83 14.75
N ASP A 3 -8.24 -17.58 15.20
CA ASP A 3 -8.96 -16.46 14.61
C ASP A 3 -8.51 -16.27 13.14
N THR A 4 -9.41 -15.83 12.26
CA THR A 4 -9.07 -15.52 10.86
C THR A 4 -7.96 -14.46 10.80
N ILE A 5 -7.94 -13.49 11.75
CA ILE A 5 -6.89 -12.48 11.84
C ILE A 5 -5.54 -13.09 12.21
N ASP A 6 -5.49 -13.95 13.24
CA ASP A 6 -4.25 -14.60 13.66
C ASP A 6 -3.66 -15.46 12.53
N LEU A 7 -4.53 -16.09 11.73
CA LEU A 7 -4.12 -16.90 10.60
C LEU A 7 -3.57 -16.03 9.46
N LEU A 8 -4.18 -14.88 9.19
CA LEU A 8 -3.66 -13.90 8.23
C LEU A 8 -2.31 -13.33 8.67
N GLU A 9 -2.11 -13.07 9.96
CA GLU A 9 -0.82 -12.64 10.50
C GLU A 9 0.25 -13.73 10.36
N ALA A 10 -0.09 -14.98 10.64
CA ALA A 10 0.83 -16.12 10.48
C ALA A 10 1.26 -16.30 9.01
N ILE A 11 0.30 -16.25 8.07
CA ILE A 11 0.59 -16.27 6.63
C ILE A 11 1.43 -15.06 6.24
N GLY A 12 1.08 -13.87 6.74
CA GLY A 12 1.77 -12.62 6.47
C GLY A 12 3.17 -12.56 7.05
N SER A 13 3.50 -13.37 8.05
CA SER A 13 4.82 -13.44 8.70
C SER A 13 5.72 -14.50 8.08
N ASP A 14 5.17 -15.64 7.66
CA ASP A 14 5.91 -16.74 7.04
C ASP A 14 6.09 -16.55 5.53
N ALA A 15 7.34 -16.30 5.10
CA ALA A 15 7.68 -16.14 3.69
C ALA A 15 7.31 -17.36 2.83
N SER A 16 7.38 -18.56 3.39
CA SER A 16 7.06 -19.80 2.68
C SER A 16 5.58 -19.86 2.34
N LEU A 17 4.72 -19.40 3.25
CA LEU A 17 3.27 -19.35 3.05
C LEU A 17 2.86 -18.22 2.10
N ARG A 18 3.55 -17.07 2.13
CA ARG A 18 3.29 -15.96 1.20
C ARG A 18 3.55 -16.31 -0.27
N HIS A 19 4.49 -17.22 -0.53
CA HIS A 19 4.90 -17.60 -1.88
C HIS A 19 4.36 -18.95 -2.32
N LEU A 20 3.56 -19.61 -1.48
CA LEU A 20 2.94 -20.87 -1.80
C LEU A 20 1.87 -20.65 -2.90
N PRO A 21 1.72 -21.59 -3.85
CA PRO A 21 0.59 -21.57 -4.78
C PRO A 21 -0.74 -21.56 -4.04
N GLY A 22 -1.73 -20.86 -4.58
CA GLY A 22 -3.04 -20.67 -3.93
C GLY A 22 -3.74 -21.98 -3.51
N ASP A 23 -3.68 -23.00 -4.36
CA ASP A 23 -4.27 -24.32 -4.08
C ASP A 23 -3.52 -25.07 -2.96
N GLU A 24 -2.19 -24.94 -2.90
CA GLU A 24 -1.40 -25.53 -1.80
C GLU A 24 -1.66 -24.80 -0.49
N LEU A 25 -1.77 -23.46 -0.54
CA LEU A 25 -2.09 -22.64 0.62
C LEU A 25 -3.49 -22.99 1.15
N ALA A 26 -4.50 -23.11 0.28
CA ALA A 26 -5.85 -23.50 0.65
C ALA A 26 -5.89 -24.87 1.35
N LYS A 27 -5.10 -25.83 0.86
CA LYS A 27 -4.97 -27.17 1.47
C LYS A 27 -4.28 -27.13 2.82
N GLN A 28 -3.27 -26.28 3.00
CA GLN A 28 -2.60 -26.10 4.30
C GLN A 28 -3.54 -25.50 5.35
N LEU A 29 -4.46 -24.64 4.91
CA LEU A 29 -5.41 -23.89 5.73
C LEU A 29 -6.72 -24.66 5.99
N GLU A 30 -6.93 -25.82 5.37
CA GLU A 30 -8.24 -26.48 5.23
C GLU A 30 -8.98 -26.73 6.55
N ALA A 31 -8.24 -27.11 7.60
CA ALA A 31 -8.77 -27.43 8.93
C ALA A 31 -8.88 -26.22 9.90
N GLN A 32 -8.23 -25.10 9.58
CA GLN A 32 -8.08 -23.95 10.50
C GLN A 32 -8.66 -22.64 9.96
N ALA A 33 -8.90 -22.53 8.66
CA ALA A 33 -9.40 -21.31 8.03
C ALA A 33 -10.92 -21.28 7.84
N SER A 34 -11.46 -20.05 7.77
CA SER A 34 -12.82 -19.79 7.33
C SER A 34 -13.02 -20.16 5.86
N GLU A 35 -14.27 -20.32 5.44
CA GLU A 35 -14.60 -20.57 4.03
C GLU A 35 -14.17 -19.40 3.13
N ALA A 36 -14.31 -18.16 3.61
CA ALA A 36 -13.88 -16.97 2.87
C ALA A 36 -12.36 -16.96 2.64
N LEU A 37 -11.57 -17.33 3.65
CA LEU A 37 -10.11 -17.39 3.52
C LEU A 37 -9.65 -18.54 2.61
N LYS A 38 -10.33 -19.70 2.65
CA LYS A 38 -10.08 -20.80 1.71
C LYS A 38 -10.37 -20.41 0.26
N ALA A 39 -11.51 -19.75 0.04
CA ALA A 39 -11.87 -19.25 -1.29
C ALA A 39 -10.84 -18.24 -1.77
N ALA A 40 -10.47 -17.25 -0.95
CA ALA A 40 -9.48 -16.25 -1.29
C ALA A 40 -8.10 -16.85 -1.59
N ALA A 41 -7.68 -17.89 -0.86
CA ALA A 41 -6.42 -18.58 -1.13
C ALA A 41 -6.40 -19.27 -2.50
N SER A 42 -7.47 -19.96 -2.90
CA SER A 42 -7.52 -20.68 -4.18
C SER A 42 -7.81 -19.77 -5.38
N THR A 43 -8.71 -18.79 -5.25
CA THR A 43 -9.14 -17.92 -6.36
C THR A 43 -8.36 -16.61 -6.47
N GLY A 44 -7.70 -16.20 -5.38
CA GLY A 44 -7.15 -14.85 -5.23
C GLY A 44 -8.20 -13.75 -4.99
N ASP A 45 -9.48 -14.10 -4.87
CA ASP A 45 -10.56 -13.13 -4.64
C ASP A 45 -10.75 -12.85 -3.15
N SER A 46 -10.44 -11.61 -2.73
CA SER A 46 -10.58 -11.16 -1.36
C SER A 46 -11.96 -10.57 -1.03
N ALA A 47 -12.89 -10.47 -1.99
CA ALA A 47 -14.22 -9.92 -1.74
C ALA A 47 -14.98 -10.64 -0.59
N PRO A 48 -14.92 -11.99 -0.46
CA PRO A 48 -15.54 -12.68 0.67
C PRO A 48 -14.92 -12.30 2.02
N LEU A 49 -13.60 -12.08 2.07
CA LEU A 49 -12.89 -11.66 3.28
C LEU A 49 -13.31 -10.26 3.72
N VAL A 50 -13.59 -9.35 2.78
CA VAL A 50 -14.10 -8.01 3.09
C VAL A 50 -15.47 -8.06 3.76
N VAL A 51 -16.33 -9.02 3.37
CA VAL A 51 -17.63 -9.22 4.01
C VAL A 51 -17.47 -9.80 5.42
N GLU A 52 -16.54 -10.74 5.61
CA GLU A 52 -16.28 -11.38 6.90
C GLU A 52 -15.64 -10.42 7.92
N LEU A 53 -14.59 -9.69 7.51
CA LEU A 53 -13.76 -8.86 8.38
C LEU A 53 -14.25 -7.41 8.48
N GLY A 54 -15.12 -7.00 7.56
CA GLY A 54 -15.54 -5.63 7.37
C GLY A 54 -14.60 -4.86 6.45
N ALA A 55 -15.17 -3.94 5.67
CA ALA A 55 -14.42 -3.07 4.79
C ALA A 55 -13.80 -1.92 5.58
N GLN A 56 -12.47 -1.86 5.67
CA GLN A 56 -11.75 -0.68 6.12
C GLN A 56 -11.07 -0.03 4.91
N LYS A 57 -11.49 1.19 4.56
CA LYS A 57 -10.75 1.99 3.58
C LYS A 57 -9.44 2.44 4.22
N SER A 58 -8.32 1.95 3.68
CA SER A 58 -7.03 2.59 3.92
C SER A 58 -6.97 3.85 3.06
N GLU A 59 -6.88 5.01 3.70
CA GLU A 59 -6.58 6.24 2.98
C GLU A 59 -5.19 6.11 2.32
N PRO A 60 -5.01 6.63 1.11
CA PRO A 60 -3.71 6.61 0.46
C PRO A 60 -2.68 7.31 1.38
N PRO A 61 -1.43 6.80 1.44
CA PRO A 61 -0.40 7.48 2.18
C PRO A 61 -0.26 8.91 1.65
N GLN A 62 -0.15 9.90 2.54
CA GLN A 62 0.16 11.27 2.13
C GLN A 62 1.60 11.31 1.61
N VAL A 63 1.77 11.17 0.30
CA VAL A 63 3.07 11.31 -0.36
C VAL A 63 3.19 12.73 -0.87
N THR A 64 3.75 13.63 -0.07
CA THR A 64 4.12 15.00 -0.47
C THR A 64 5.60 15.13 -0.87
N GLN A 65 6.27 14.00 -1.08
CA GLN A 65 7.68 13.98 -1.48
C GLN A 65 7.79 14.44 -2.94
N ALA A 66 8.20 15.69 -3.14
CA ALA A 66 8.75 16.14 -4.41
C ALA A 66 10.24 15.74 -4.46
N PRO A 67 10.78 15.36 -5.63
CA PRO A 67 12.21 15.22 -5.81
C PRO A 67 12.92 16.49 -5.31
N GLY A 68 13.95 16.34 -4.49
CA GLY A 68 14.78 17.47 -4.11
C GLY A 68 15.48 18.00 -5.35
N THR A 69 15.07 19.17 -5.83
CA THR A 69 15.89 19.94 -6.78
C THR A 69 17.14 20.31 -6.01
N GLU A 70 18.30 19.79 -6.42
CA GLU A 70 19.57 20.40 -6.02
C GLU A 70 19.49 21.85 -6.48
N GLU A 71 19.49 22.79 -5.54
CA GLU A 71 19.67 24.21 -5.88
C GLU A 71 21.07 24.31 -6.49
N GLU A 72 21.19 24.16 -7.81
CA GLU A 72 22.34 24.67 -8.54
C GLU A 72 22.42 26.14 -8.17
N ASP A 73 23.48 26.51 -7.43
CA ASP A 73 23.86 27.88 -7.11
C ASP A 73 23.70 28.77 -8.36
N LEU A 74 22.52 29.37 -8.53
CA LEU A 74 22.27 30.35 -9.57
C LEU A 74 23.21 31.51 -9.26
N PRO A 75 24.11 31.90 -10.17
CA PRO A 75 24.96 33.04 -9.92
C PRO A 75 24.06 34.25 -9.68
N GLU A 76 24.27 34.87 -8.52
CA GLU A 76 23.59 36.05 -8.02
C GLU A 76 23.51 37.11 -9.14
N GLN A 77 22.33 37.26 -9.75
CA GLN A 77 22.12 38.28 -10.76
C GLN A 77 22.24 39.64 -10.09
N LEU A 78 23.42 40.25 -10.25
CA LEU A 78 23.71 41.64 -9.94
C LEU A 78 22.64 42.58 -10.55
N PRO A 79 22.34 43.71 -9.89
CA PRO A 79 21.15 44.48 -10.16
C PRO A 79 21.24 45.18 -11.53
N THR A 80 20.16 45.12 -12.32
CA THR A 80 20.00 45.98 -13.51
C THR A 80 19.20 47.23 -13.08
N PRO A 81 19.62 48.45 -13.43
CA PRO A 81 19.17 49.69 -12.78
C PRO A 81 17.74 50.14 -13.16
N LEU A 82 17.12 50.88 -12.25
CA LEU A 82 15.86 51.63 -12.38
C LEU A 82 15.86 52.59 -13.58
N SER A 83 14.73 52.68 -14.30
CA SER A 83 14.25 53.86 -15.06
C SER A 83 12.82 53.61 -15.56
N PRO A 84 11.97 54.64 -15.71
CA PRO A 84 11.17 55.24 -14.64
C PRO A 84 9.66 54.97 -14.84
N GLU A 85 8.87 55.26 -13.81
CA GLU A 85 7.42 55.44 -13.89
C GLU A 85 7.08 56.50 -14.96
N GLU A 86 6.20 56.19 -15.91
CA GLU A 86 5.43 57.20 -16.64
C GLU A 86 3.96 57.00 -16.28
N GLU A 87 3.50 57.85 -15.36
CA GLU A 87 2.10 58.23 -15.19
C GLU A 87 1.60 58.96 -16.45
N GLU A 88 0.44 58.58 -16.96
CA GLU A 88 -0.54 59.53 -17.53
C GLU A 88 -1.97 59.06 -17.25
#